data_AF-A0A536ING4-F1
#
_entry.id   AF-A0A536ING4-F1
#
_cell.length_a   1.000
_cell.length_b   1.000
_cell.length_c   1.000
_cell.angle_alpha   90.00
_cell.angle_beta   90.00
_cell.angle_gamma   90.00
#
_symmetry.space_group_name_H-M   'P 1'
#
loop_
_entity.id
_entity.type
_entity.pdbx_description
1 polymer ?
#
loop_
_entity_poly.entity_id
_entity_poly.type
_entity_poly.pdbx_seq_one_letter_code
_entity_poly.pdbx_strand_id
1 'polypeptide(L)' 'MFEFHHLDSTTKNFGISEDGIARSWEKTEQELQKCVLLCANCHREVHAGARRIEEGLPGLAEATHPYAA' A
#
# COMPACT_ATOMS: atom_id res chain seq x y z
N MET A 1 -13.55 2.26 -5.36
CA MET A 1 -12.26 1.78 -5.91
C MET A 1 -11.19 1.99 -4.85
N PHE A 2 -10.39 0.96 -4.57
CA PHE A 2 -9.26 1.02 -3.63
C PHE A 2 -7.95 0.92 -4.38
N GLU A 3 -6.92 1.59 -3.88
CA GLU A 3 -5.59 1.71 -4.47
C GLU A 3 -4.53 1.52 -3.38
N PHE A 4 -3.43 0.85 -3.73
CA PHE A 4 -2.27 0.70 -2.86
C PHE A 4 -1.41 1.95 -2.93
N HIS A 5 -1.22 2.60 -1.78
CA HIS A 5 -0.38 3.76 -1.64
C HIS A 5 0.92 3.38 -0.95
N HIS A 6 2.06 3.55 -1.62
CA HIS A 6 3.37 3.42 -1.00
C HIS A 6 3.60 4.53 0.02
N LEU A 7 3.92 4.17 1.27
CA LEU A 7 4.20 5.13 2.34
C LEU A 7 5.45 5.98 2.07
N ASP A 8 6.45 5.36 1.47
CA ASP A 8 7.66 6.02 0.97
C ASP A 8 7.90 5.59 -0.49
N SER A 9 7.65 6.50 -1.41
CA SER A 9 7.81 6.27 -2.85
C SER A 9 9.26 6.02 -3.26
N THR A 10 10.26 6.41 -2.46
CA THR A 10 11.69 6.17 -2.74
C THR A 10 12.10 4.72 -2.50
N THR A 11 11.31 3.97 -1.72
CA THR A 11 11.55 2.54 -1.43
C THR A 11 10.72 1.61 -2.33
N LYS A 12 9.88 2.17 -3.21
CA LYS A 12 9.06 1.44 -4.18
C LYS A 12 9.95 0.69 -5.16
N ASN A 13 9.71 -0.62 -5.32
CA ASN A 13 10.30 -1.41 -6.38
C ASN A 13 9.40 -1.46 -7.62
N PHE A 14 8.08 -1.57 -7.43
CA PHE A 14 7.09 -1.65 -8.50
C PHE A 14 5.68 -1.32 -7.98
N GLY A 15 4.75 -0.96 -8.86
CA GLY A 15 3.33 -0.87 -8.48
C GLY A 15 2.64 -2.24 -8.50
N ILE A 16 1.83 -2.53 -7.47
CA ILE A 16 1.15 -3.83 -7.28
C ILE A 16 0.29 -4.25 -8.49
N SER A 17 -0.28 -3.28 -9.21
CA SER A 17 -1.08 -3.51 -10.42
C SER A 17 -0.54 -2.71 -11.62
N GLU A 18 0.74 -2.37 -11.59
CA GLU A 18 1.40 -1.60 -12.64
C GLU A 18 1.89 -2.54 -13.76
N ASP A 19 1.72 -2.10 -15.01
CA ASP A 19 2.22 -2.74 -16.23
C ASP A 19 1.64 -4.11 -16.60
N GLY A 20 0.69 -4.65 -15.83
CA GLY A 20 0.09 -5.98 -16.11
C GLY A 20 1.09 -7.14 -15.99
N ILE A 21 2.24 -6.92 -15.36
CA ILE A 21 3.30 -7.93 -15.21
C ILE A 21 3.04 -8.71 -13.92
N ALA A 22 2.80 -10.02 -14.07
CA ALA A 22 2.71 -10.94 -12.94
C ALA A 22 4.09 -11.08 -12.26
N ARG A 23 4.10 -10.98 -10.93
CA ARG A 23 5.29 -11.15 -10.09
C ARG A 23 5.06 -12.32 -9.14
N SER A 24 6.13 -12.89 -8.59
CA SER A 24 5.99 -13.96 -7.60
C SER A 24 5.23 -13.45 -6.37
N TRP A 25 4.57 -14.36 -5.66
CA TRP A 25 3.80 -14.00 -4.47
C TRP A 25 4.71 -13.33 -3.43
N GLU A 26 5.90 -13.89 -3.20
CA GLU A 26 6.86 -13.40 -2.21
C GLU A 26 7.29 -11.96 -2.51
N LYS A 27 7.55 -11.63 -3.79
CA LYS A 27 7.89 -10.26 -4.19
C LYS A 27 6.70 -9.32 -4.01
N THR A 28 5.50 -9.79 -4.33
CA THR A 28 4.26 -9.01 -4.23
C THR A 28 3.94 -8.71 -2.77
N GLU A 29 4.02 -9.70 -1.89
CA GLU A 29 3.85 -9.57 -0.45
C GLU A 29 4.86 -8.59 0.15
N GLN A 30 6.15 -8.72 -0.18
CA GLN A 30 7.19 -7.79 0.29
C GLN A 30 6.92 -6.33 -0.13
N GLU A 31 6.37 -6.12 -1.33
CA GLU A 31 6.02 -4.78 -1.79
C GLU A 31 4.73 -4.26 -1.13
N LEU A 32 3.77 -5.14 -0.84
CA LEU A 32 2.53 -4.80 -0.12
C LEU A 32 2.80 -4.32 1.31
N GLN A 33 3.83 -4.86 1.98
CA GLN A 33 4.22 -4.40 3.33
C GLN A 33 4.68 -2.93 3.37
N LYS A 34 4.98 -2.32 2.22
CA LYS A 34 5.35 -0.90 2.10
C LYS A 34 4.14 0.00 1.78
N CYS A 35 2.97 -0.62 1.58
CA CYS A 35 1.77 0.05 1.11
C CYS A 35 0.72 0.15 2.21
N VAL A 36 -0.16 1.14 2.09
CA VAL A 36 -1.46 1.18 2.77
C VAL A 36 -2.58 1.16 1.73
N LEU A 37 -3.70 0.52 2.07
CA LEU A 37 -4.86 0.48 1.19
C LEU A 37 -5.74 1.71 1.44
N LEU A 38 -5.92 2.55 0.44
CA LEU A 38 -6.76 3.74 0.50
C LEU A 38 -7.87 3.67 -0.56
N CYS A 39 -8.99 4.36 -0.33
CA CYS A 39 -9.90 4.61 -1.43
C CYS A 39 -9.24 5.58 -2.42
N ALA A 40 -9.64 5.52 -3.69
CA ALA A 40 -9.03 6.32 -4.76
C ALA A 40 -9.08 7.85 -4.51
N ASN A 41 -10.03 8.34 -3.70
CA ASN A 41 -10.10 9.76 -3.34
C ASN A 41 -9.06 10.10 -2.28
N CYS A 42 -9.00 9.33 -1.18
CA CYS A 42 -7.98 9.51 -0.13
C CYS A 42 -6.57 9.36 -0.69
N HIS A 43 -6.35 8.42 -1.62
CA HIS A 43 -5.06 8.25 -2.30
C HIS A 43 -4.61 9.53 -3.01
N ARG A 44 -5.51 10.16 -3.78
CA ARG A 44 -5.23 11.43 -4.48
C ARG A 44 -5.02 12.59 -3.52
N GLU A 45 -5.80 12.67 -2.44
CA GLU A 45 -5.62 13.69 -1.40
C GLU A 45 -4.24 13.60 -0.75
N VAL A 46 -3.74 12.38 -0.50
CA VAL A 46 -2.39 12.18 0.06
C VAL A 46 -1.32 12.60 -0.94
N HIS A 47 -1.41 12.18 -2.21
CA HIS A 47 -0.49 12.64 -3.26
C HIS A 47 -0.51 14.16 -3.45
N ALA A 48 -1.66 14.81 -3.27
CA ALA A 48 -1.80 16.25 -3.33
C ALA A 48 -1.34 16.99 -2.06
N GLY A 49 -0.94 16.27 -1.01
CA GLY A 49 -0.57 16.85 0.30
C GLY A 49 -1.76 17.45 1.08
N ALA A 50 -3.00 17.23 0.62
CA ALA A 50 -4.21 17.68 1.30
C ALA A 50 -4.57 16.80 2.51
N ARG A 51 -4.05 15.56 2.54
CA ARG A 51 -4.17 14.61 3.64
C ARG A 51 -2.81 14.03 3.98
N ARG A 52 -2.56 13.78 5.27
CA ARG A 52 -1.40 13.01 5.74
C ARG A 52 -1.84 11.65 6.26
N ILE A 53 -0.94 10.67 6.16
CA ILE A 53 -1.12 9.35 6.77
C ILE A 53 -0.47 9.44 8.16
N GLU A 54 -1.25 9.17 9.21
CA GLU A 54 -0.77 9.17 10.59
C GLU A 54 -0.30 7.77 10.99
N GLU A 55 0.79 7.70 11.76
CA GLU A 55 1.25 6.44 12.35
C GLU A 55 0.20 5.93 13.35
N GLY A 56 -0.20 4.66 13.22
CA GLY A 56 -1.22 4.03 14.09
C GLY A 56 -2.64 3.99 13.53
N LEU A 57 -2.87 4.37 12.26
CA LEU A 57 -4.15 4.11 11.60
C LEU A 57 -4.40 2.59 11.50
N PRO A 58 -5.62 2.10 11.79
CA PRO A 58 -5.94 0.67 11.64
C PRO A 58 -5.56 0.16 10.24
N GLY A 59 -4.72 -0.88 10.18
CA GLY A 59 -4.17 -1.42 8.93
C GLY A 59 -2.73 -1.01 8.62
N LEU A 60 -2.12 -0.10 9.38
CA LEU A 60 -0.67 0.10 9.44
C LEU A 60 -0.11 -0.80 10.55
N ALA A 61 0.07 -2.08 10.21
CA ALA A 61 0.76 -3.06 11.06
C ALA A 61 0.22 -3.22 12.50
N GLU A 62 -1.11 -3.25 12.71
CA GLU A 62 -1.61 -4.17 13.73
C GLU A 62 -1.50 -5.58 13.17
N ALA A 63 -0.86 -6.47 13.92
CA ALA A 63 -0.58 -7.85 13.52
C ALA A 63 -1.79 -8.43 12.77
N THR A 64 -1.62 -8.67 11.47
CA THR A 64 -2.67 -9.23 10.63
C THR A 64 -3.11 -10.56 11.22
N HIS A 65 -4.24 -10.50 11.90
CA HIS A 65 -5.07 -11.57 12.40
C HIS A 65 -5.43 -12.52 11.24
N PRO A 66 -5.83 -13.77 11.52
CA PRO A 66 -5.13 -15.04 11.29
C PRO A 66 -5.09 -15.49 9.80
N TYR A 67 -5.28 -14.59 8.83
CA TYR A 67 -5.37 -14.89 7.40
C TYR A 67 -3.99 -14.99 6.70
N ALA A 68 -2.90 -15.04 7.48
CA ALA A 68 -1.54 -15.29 6.99
C ALA A 68 -1.19 -16.79 6.95
N ALA A 69 -2.17 -17.63 6.59
CA ALA A 69 -2.03 -19.09 6.42
C ALA A 69 -2.26 -19.49 4.97
#